data_AF-A0A0L0HNM9-F1
#
_entry.id   AF-A0A0L0HNM9-F1
#
_cell.length_a   1.000
_cell.length_b   1.000
_cell.length_c   1.000
_cell.angle_alpha   90.00
_cell.angle_beta   90.00
_cell.angle_gamma   90.00
#
_symmetry.space_group_name_H-M   'P 1'
#
loop_
_entity.id
_entity.type
_entity.pdbx_description
1 polymer ?
#
loop_
_entity_poly.entity_id
_entity_poly.type
_entity_poly.pdbx_seq_one_letter_code
_entity_poly.pdbx_strand_id
1 'polypeptide(L)'
;MVKVYALAVAEKGSPVKILASEQDLASFSFFQRGSITEFINFFTKTVVERTPNGQRSKIEQDNFLGHIYVRGDGLAGILVADNTYPTRTAFSLLNRLVDEFSAKFPDRDKWATMNPTTTAAKYPELRQHLVKAQDPESADPFMKVQKELDETKIVLHKTMESLLARGEKLDDLVTQSDALSSASKAFYKTAKKTNSCCGY
;
A
#
# COMPACT_ATOMS: atom_id res chain seq x y z
N MET A 1 14.54 1.03 14.42
CA MET A 1 14.26 2.16 13.52
C MET A 1 13.11 1.71 12.64
N VAL A 2 11.99 2.42 12.64
CA VAL A 2 10.81 2.08 11.84
C VAL A 2 11.07 2.46 10.39
N LYS A 3 10.70 1.59 9.44
CA LYS A 3 10.87 1.86 8.01
C LYS A 3 9.54 1.85 7.28
N VAL A 4 9.38 2.79 6.36
CA VAL A 4 8.30 2.81 5.37
C VAL A 4 8.86 2.33 4.03
N TYR A 5 8.26 1.29 3.46
CA TYR A 5 8.74 0.64 2.24
C TYR A 5 8.06 1.18 0.99
N ALA A 6 6.80 1.55 1.09
CA ALA A 6 6.05 2.07 -0.05
C ALA A 6 4.94 3.03 0.35
N LEU A 7 4.71 4.01 -0.51
CA LEU A 7 3.60 4.93 -0.45
C LEU A 7 2.98 5.03 -1.84
N ALA A 8 1.68 4.74 -1.96
CA ALA A 8 0.99 4.71 -3.24
C ALA A 8 -0.41 5.33 -3.16
N VAL A 9 -0.83 5.88 -4.31
CA VAL A 9 -2.18 6.36 -4.56
C VAL A 9 -2.76 5.52 -5.69
N ALA A 10 -3.95 4.97 -5.48
CA ALA A 10 -4.66 4.15 -6.46
C ALA A 10 -6.11 4.62 -6.60
N GLU A 11 -6.71 4.39 -7.76
CA GLU A 11 -8.13 4.52 -7.99
C GLU A 11 -8.78 3.14 -7.94
N LYS A 12 -9.82 3.03 -7.13
CA LYS A 12 -10.70 1.88 -7.09
C LYS A 12 -11.61 1.89 -8.32
N GLY A 13 -11.48 0.83 -9.12
CA GLY A 13 -12.28 0.55 -10.30
C GLY A 13 -12.12 -0.92 -10.67
N SER A 14 -12.71 -1.32 -11.80
CA SER A 14 -12.57 -2.68 -12.35
C SER A 14 -11.91 -2.58 -13.74
N PRO A 15 -10.57 -2.66 -13.86
CA PRO A 15 -9.58 -3.03 -12.83
C PRO A 15 -9.10 -1.85 -11.97
N VAL A 16 -8.55 -2.15 -10.79
CA VAL A 16 -7.90 -1.17 -9.91
C VAL A 16 -6.67 -0.58 -10.59
N LYS A 17 -6.50 0.73 -10.48
CA LYS A 17 -5.44 1.46 -11.15
C LYS A 17 -4.52 2.16 -10.15
N ILE A 18 -3.22 1.86 -10.19
CA ILE A 18 -2.24 2.61 -9.41
C ILE A 18 -1.93 3.90 -10.16
N LEU A 19 -2.22 5.04 -9.55
CA LEU A 19 -2.03 6.37 -10.14
C LEU A 19 -0.62 6.88 -9.91
N ALA A 20 -0.12 6.74 -8.68
CA ALA A 20 1.22 7.13 -8.26
C ALA A 20 1.77 6.15 -7.22
N SER A 21 3.07 5.89 -7.22
CA SER A 21 3.71 4.96 -6.28
C SER A 21 5.18 5.32 -6.12
N GLU A 22 5.63 5.43 -4.87
CA GLU A 22 7.03 5.62 -4.50
C GLU A 22 7.43 4.54 -3.50
N GLN A 23 8.64 4.00 -3.66
CA GLN A 23 9.12 2.85 -2.88
C GLN A 23 10.56 3.07 -2.40
N ASP A 24 10.83 2.76 -1.13
CA ASP A 24 12.17 2.67 -0.55
C ASP A 24 12.50 1.22 -0.20
N LEU A 25 13.20 0.57 -1.13
CA LEU A 25 13.65 -0.81 -0.99
C LEU A 25 15.16 -0.90 -0.74
N ALA A 26 15.79 0.18 -0.25
CA ALA A 26 17.25 0.23 -0.08
C ALA A 26 17.77 -0.82 0.91
N SER A 27 16.94 -1.26 1.85
CA SER A 27 17.22 -2.32 2.84
C SER A 27 17.23 -3.71 2.24
N PHE A 28 16.67 -3.90 1.03
CA PHE A 28 16.65 -5.18 0.35
C PHE A 28 17.79 -5.28 -0.67
N SER A 29 18.23 -6.53 -0.91
CA SER A 29 19.23 -6.85 -1.92
C SER A 29 18.78 -6.34 -3.29
N PHE A 30 19.70 -5.74 -4.05
CA PHE A 30 19.43 -5.14 -5.36
C PHE A 30 18.66 -6.09 -6.30
N PHE A 31 19.01 -7.38 -6.30
CA PHE A 31 18.39 -8.40 -7.14
C PHE A 31 16.95 -8.76 -6.73
N GLN A 32 16.56 -8.50 -5.48
CA GLN A 32 15.22 -8.78 -4.97
C GLN A 32 14.27 -7.59 -5.13
N ARG A 33 14.80 -6.37 -5.30
CA ARG A 33 14.00 -5.13 -5.36
C ARG A 33 12.95 -5.17 -6.45
N GLY A 34 13.29 -5.67 -7.65
CA GLY A 34 12.34 -5.80 -8.75
C GLY A 34 11.13 -6.68 -8.38
N SER A 35 11.40 -7.84 -7.76
CA SER A 35 10.32 -8.72 -7.31
C SER A 35 9.47 -8.12 -6.21
N ILE A 36 10.10 -7.44 -5.25
CA ILE A 36 9.38 -6.77 -4.16
C ILE A 36 8.49 -5.65 -4.70
N THR A 37 8.97 -4.86 -5.68
CA THR A 37 8.18 -3.83 -6.35
C THR A 37 6.93 -4.42 -7.00
N GLU A 38 7.07 -5.52 -7.74
CA GLU A 38 5.94 -6.22 -8.35
C GLU A 38 4.95 -6.73 -7.30
N PHE A 39 5.44 -7.30 -6.18
CA PHE A 39 4.59 -7.75 -5.08
C PHE A 39 3.83 -6.62 -4.39
N ILE A 40 4.49 -5.49 -4.11
CA ILE A 40 3.84 -4.33 -3.49
C ILE A 40 2.73 -3.79 -4.42
N ASN A 41 2.96 -3.76 -5.73
CA ASN A 41 1.95 -3.34 -6.70
C ASN A 41 0.78 -4.33 -6.77
N PHE A 42 1.06 -5.64 -6.76
CA PHE A 42 0.04 -6.68 -6.70
C PHE A 42 -0.79 -6.62 -5.41
N PHE A 43 -0.11 -6.46 -4.26
CA PHE A 43 -0.71 -6.23 -2.95
C PHE A 43 -1.64 -5.02 -2.98
N THR A 44 -1.14 -3.89 -3.48
CA THR A 44 -1.89 -2.63 -3.57
C THR A 44 -3.19 -2.81 -4.36
N LYS A 45 -3.12 -3.44 -5.54
CA LYS A 45 -4.30 -3.70 -6.38
C LYS A 45 -5.31 -4.58 -5.67
N THR A 46 -4.85 -5.72 -5.14
CA THR A 46 -5.71 -6.71 -4.47
C THR A 46 -6.45 -6.08 -3.29
N VAL A 47 -5.74 -5.32 -2.46
CA VAL A 47 -6.34 -4.77 -1.24
C VAL A 47 -7.35 -3.68 -1.53
N VAL A 48 -7.04 -2.78 -2.46
CA VAL A 48 -7.96 -1.70 -2.86
C VAL A 48 -9.22 -2.29 -3.49
N GLU A 49 -9.08 -3.34 -4.29
CA GLU A 49 -10.22 -4.05 -4.88
C GLU A 49 -11.14 -4.61 -3.79
N ARG A 50 -10.56 -5.27 -2.78
CA ARG A 50 -11.28 -5.94 -1.70
C ARG A 50 -11.74 -5.02 -0.57
N THR A 51 -11.25 -3.79 -0.48
CA THR A 51 -11.63 -2.82 0.58
C THR A 51 -12.76 -1.89 0.11
N PRO A 52 -13.96 -1.94 0.70
CA PRO A 52 -15.07 -1.02 0.41
C PRO A 52 -14.72 0.47 0.40
N ASN A 53 -15.47 1.26 -0.37
CA ASN A 53 -15.34 2.72 -0.39
C ASN A 53 -15.68 3.32 0.98
N GLY A 54 -14.93 4.34 1.40
CA GLY A 54 -15.10 4.99 2.70
C GLY A 54 -14.51 4.21 3.88
N GLN A 55 -13.77 3.13 3.63
CA GLN A 55 -13.23 2.26 4.67
C GLN A 55 -11.72 2.46 4.87
N ARG A 56 -11.31 2.35 6.14
CA ARG A 56 -9.92 2.23 6.55
C ARG A 56 -9.64 0.80 6.96
N SER A 57 -8.61 0.21 6.37
CA SER A 57 -8.19 -1.17 6.62
C SER A 57 -6.73 -1.21 6.99
N LYS A 58 -6.39 -2.08 7.94
CA LYS A 58 -5.04 -2.40 8.36
C LYS A 58 -4.80 -3.88 8.09
N ILE A 59 -3.73 -4.21 7.38
CA ILE A 59 -3.35 -5.59 7.07
C ILE A 59 -2.00 -5.86 7.71
N GLU A 60 -1.98 -6.84 8.59
CA GLU A 60 -0.77 -7.43 9.13
C GLU A 60 -0.34 -8.57 8.18
N GLN A 61 0.91 -8.60 7.77
CA GLN A 61 1.46 -9.71 6.99
C GLN A 61 2.91 -9.93 7.44
N ASP A 62 3.09 -10.95 8.26
CA ASP A 62 4.37 -11.28 8.91
C ASP A 62 4.94 -10.05 9.66
N ASN A 63 6.07 -9.50 9.20
CA ASN A 63 6.72 -8.33 9.82
C ASN A 63 6.28 -7.00 9.19
N PHE A 64 5.37 -7.02 8.21
CA PHE A 64 4.93 -5.84 7.48
C PHE A 64 3.50 -5.43 7.85
N LEU A 65 3.26 -4.13 7.79
CA LEU A 65 1.96 -3.50 7.96
C LEU A 65 1.56 -2.73 6.71
N GLY A 66 0.43 -3.13 6.12
CA GLY A 66 -0.29 -2.35 5.12
C GLY A 66 -1.36 -1.50 5.78
N HIS A 67 -1.29 -0.19 5.62
CA HIS A 67 -2.34 0.75 5.98
C HIS A 67 -3.03 1.22 4.69
N ILE A 68 -4.35 1.11 4.65
CA ILE A 68 -5.15 1.38 3.44
C ILE A 68 -6.32 2.25 3.81
N TYR A 69 -6.47 3.35 3.09
CA TYR A 69 -7.62 4.22 3.19
C TYR A 69 -8.25 4.34 1.81
N VAL A 70 -9.48 3.85 1.64
CA VAL A 70 -10.27 4.06 0.44
C VAL A 70 -11.31 5.14 0.74
N ARG A 71 -11.21 6.29 0.09
CA ARG A 71 -12.14 7.40 0.22
C ARG A 71 -13.46 7.07 -0.50
N GLY A 72 -14.54 7.76 -0.14
CA GLY A 72 -15.89 7.49 -0.67
C GLY A 72 -16.01 7.59 -2.21
N ASP A 73 -15.20 8.45 -2.82
CA ASP A 73 -15.12 8.66 -4.27
C ASP A 73 -14.30 7.59 -5.02
N GLY A 74 -13.70 6.65 -4.29
CA GLY A 74 -12.88 5.56 -4.83
C GLY A 74 -11.39 5.85 -4.90
N LEU A 75 -10.92 7.04 -4.49
CA LEU A 75 -9.49 7.32 -4.39
C LEU A 75 -8.93 6.62 -3.14
N ALA A 76 -7.82 5.91 -3.30
CA ALA A 76 -7.23 5.09 -2.25
C ALA A 76 -5.78 5.48 -1.99
N GLY A 77 -5.41 5.61 -0.71
CA GLY A 77 -4.05 5.76 -0.23
C GLY A 77 -3.56 4.47 0.43
N ILE A 78 -2.33 4.07 0.12
CA ILE A 78 -1.71 2.84 0.60
C ILE A 78 -0.32 3.15 1.15
N LEU A 79 -0.05 2.69 2.37
CA LEU A 79 1.26 2.79 3.00
C LEU A 79 1.67 1.41 3.48
N VAL A 80 2.87 0.97 3.09
CA VAL A 80 3.48 -0.29 3.55
C VAL A 80 4.68 0.06 4.41
N ALA A 81 4.69 -0.39 5.65
CA ALA A 81 5.74 -0.11 6.64
C ALA A 81 6.01 -1.32 7.52
N ASP A 82 7.00 -1.22 8.41
CA ASP A 82 7.23 -2.21 9.46
C ASP A 82 6.07 -2.29 10.46
N ASN A 83 5.96 -3.44 11.13
CA ASN A 83 4.94 -3.69 12.15
C ASN A 83 4.95 -2.75 13.37
N THR A 84 6.04 -2.02 13.57
CA THR A 84 6.22 -1.05 14.66
C THR A 84 5.83 0.37 14.26
N TYR A 85 5.45 0.60 12.98
CA TYR A 85 5.06 1.93 12.52
C TYR A 85 3.72 2.38 13.14
N PRO A 86 3.64 3.59 13.74
CA PRO A 86 2.42 4.05 14.39
C PRO A 86 1.24 4.17 13.41
N THR A 87 0.17 3.43 13.68
CA THR A 87 -1.04 3.40 12.84
C THR A 87 -1.69 4.78 12.69
N ARG A 88 -1.67 5.61 13.74
CA ARG A 88 -2.20 6.98 13.71
C ARG A 88 -1.45 7.84 12.70
N THR A 89 -0.12 7.84 12.76
CA THR A 89 0.73 8.58 11.84
C THR A 89 0.53 8.11 10.40
N ALA A 90 0.41 6.79 10.18
CA ALA A 90 0.16 6.24 8.85
C ALA A 90 -1.15 6.77 8.25
N PHE A 91 -2.27 6.69 8.96
CA PHE A 91 -3.55 7.17 8.45
C PHE A 91 -3.63 8.69 8.33
N SER A 92 -2.94 9.43 9.21
CA SER A 92 -2.82 10.90 9.08
C SER A 92 -2.14 11.27 7.76
N LEU A 93 -1.04 10.59 7.44
CA LEU A 93 -0.32 10.78 6.19
C LEU A 93 -1.15 10.36 4.97
N LEU A 94 -1.88 9.24 5.06
CA LEU A 94 -2.76 8.79 3.97
C LEU A 94 -3.90 9.76 3.67
N ASN A 95 -4.55 10.34 4.69
CA ASN A 95 -5.59 11.35 4.48
C ASN A 95 -5.02 12.56 3.72
N ARG A 96 -3.89 13.10 4.22
CA ARG A 96 -3.20 14.22 3.57
C ARG A 96 -2.83 13.90 2.12
N LEU A 97 -2.28 12.71 1.90
CA LEU A 97 -1.85 12.28 0.57
C LEU A 97 -3.02 12.23 -0.42
N VAL A 98 -4.13 11.64 -0.01
CA VAL A 98 -5.34 11.52 -0.83
C VAL A 98 -5.93 12.90 -1.12
N ASP A 99 -5.96 13.80 -0.13
CA ASP A 99 -6.50 15.15 -0.28
C ASP A 99 -5.61 16.01 -1.19
N GLU A 100 -4.29 16.04 -0.96
CA GLU A 100 -3.33 16.76 -1.80
C GLU A 100 -3.32 16.22 -3.24
N PHE A 101 -3.38 14.91 -3.42
CA PHE A 101 -3.49 14.31 -4.75
C PHE A 101 -4.76 14.75 -5.46
N SER A 102 -5.91 14.72 -4.77
CA SER A 102 -7.18 15.15 -5.36
C SER A 102 -7.24 16.65 -5.67
N ALA A 103 -6.57 17.49 -4.88
CA ALA A 103 -6.44 18.92 -5.15
C ALA A 103 -5.52 19.21 -6.35
N LYS A 104 -4.43 18.44 -6.51
CA LYS A 104 -3.47 18.61 -7.60
C LYS A 104 -3.97 18.02 -8.93
N PHE A 105 -4.74 16.95 -8.87
CA PHE A 105 -5.32 16.27 -10.03
C PHE A 105 -6.85 16.16 -9.93
N PRO A 106 -7.58 17.28 -10.02
CA PRO A 106 -9.04 17.30 -9.87
C PRO A 106 -9.76 16.61 -11.03
N ASP A 107 -9.14 16.60 -12.22
CA ASP A 107 -9.72 16.01 -13.43
C ASP A 107 -9.59 14.48 -13.40
N ARG A 108 -10.66 13.80 -12.96
CA ARG A 108 -10.72 12.34 -12.90
C ARG A 108 -10.50 11.67 -14.26
N ASP A 109 -10.92 12.30 -15.36
CA ASP A 109 -10.71 11.77 -16.71
C ASP A 109 -9.21 11.58 -17.04
N LYS A 110 -8.34 12.41 -16.46
CA LYS A 110 -6.90 12.28 -16.65
C LYS A 110 -6.34 11.07 -15.90
N TRP A 111 -6.99 10.61 -14.82
CA TRP A 111 -6.57 9.44 -14.05
C TRP A 111 -6.61 8.18 -14.92
N ALA A 112 -7.52 8.11 -15.90
CA ALA A 112 -7.59 7.02 -16.87
C ALA A 112 -6.32 6.85 -17.74
N THR A 113 -5.47 7.87 -17.85
CA THR A 113 -4.18 7.80 -18.58
C THR A 113 -2.95 7.74 -17.68
N MET A 114 -3.09 8.04 -16.39
CA MET A 114 -1.98 8.07 -15.42
C MET A 114 -1.44 6.67 -15.12
N ASN A 115 -0.16 6.57 -14.80
CA ASN A 115 0.48 5.36 -14.27
C ASN A 115 1.67 5.77 -13.39
N PRO A 116 2.19 4.89 -12.52
CA PRO A 116 3.24 5.27 -11.57
C PRO A 116 4.45 5.96 -12.22
N THR A 117 4.90 5.47 -13.37
CA THR A 117 6.05 6.00 -14.10
C THR A 117 5.82 7.42 -14.64
N THR A 118 4.65 7.68 -15.23
CA THR A 118 4.31 8.98 -15.82
C THR A 118 3.87 10.00 -14.78
N THR A 119 3.24 9.55 -13.70
CA THR A 119 2.76 10.41 -12.61
C THR A 119 3.91 10.82 -11.69
N ALA A 120 4.94 10.00 -11.51
CA ALA A 120 6.12 10.35 -10.71
C ALA A 120 6.75 11.69 -11.14
N ALA A 121 6.82 11.95 -12.45
CA ALA A 121 7.32 13.23 -12.97
C ALA A 121 6.39 14.42 -12.69
N LYS A 122 5.08 14.19 -12.58
CA LYS A 122 4.06 15.22 -12.34
C LYS A 122 3.76 15.44 -10.85
N TYR A 123 4.12 14.46 -10.01
CA TYR A 123 3.91 14.45 -8.57
C TYR A 123 5.19 14.08 -7.80
N PRO A 124 6.28 14.85 -7.97
CA PRO A 124 7.55 14.59 -7.27
C PRO A 124 7.45 14.72 -5.75
N GLU A 125 6.42 15.41 -5.25
CA GLU A 125 6.16 15.58 -3.82
C GLU A 125 5.89 14.24 -3.13
N LEU A 126 5.36 13.23 -3.84
CA LEU A 126 5.11 11.89 -3.28
C LEU A 126 6.38 11.30 -2.64
N ARG A 127 7.54 11.51 -3.27
CA ARG A 127 8.82 11.06 -2.74
C ARG A 127 9.21 11.80 -1.46
N GLN A 128 8.90 13.09 -1.37
CA GLN A 128 9.12 13.87 -0.15
C GLN A 128 8.23 13.38 0.99
N HIS A 129 6.98 13.03 0.70
CA HIS A 129 6.09 12.41 1.70
C HIS A 129 6.63 11.06 2.17
N LEU A 130 7.15 10.22 1.27
CA LEU A 130 7.78 8.95 1.65
C LEU A 130 9.01 9.16 2.55
N VAL A 131 9.87 10.15 2.24
CA VAL A 131 11.05 10.47 3.06
C VAL A 131 10.63 10.98 4.44
N LYS A 132 9.66 11.90 4.51
CA LYS A 132 9.13 12.39 5.80
C LYS A 132 8.45 11.28 6.59
N ALA A 133 7.80 10.33 5.92
CA ALA A 133 7.17 9.19 6.56
C ALA A 133 8.17 8.29 7.31
N GLN A 134 9.47 8.32 6.96
CA GLN A 134 10.49 7.54 7.68
C GLN A 134 10.68 7.98 9.13
N ASP A 135 10.33 9.23 9.46
CA ASP A 135 10.37 9.75 10.83
C ASP A 135 8.94 10.11 11.29
N PRO A 136 8.28 9.20 12.04
CA PRO A 136 6.92 9.40 12.51
C PRO A 136 6.72 10.61 13.43
N GLU A 137 7.78 11.07 14.11
CA GLU A 137 7.71 12.24 15.00
C GLU A 137 7.72 13.54 14.20
N SER A 138 8.48 13.57 13.09
CA SER A 138 8.50 14.70 12.15
C SER A 138 7.27 14.76 11.23
N ALA A 139 6.55 13.65 11.09
CA ALA A 139 5.32 13.56 10.31
C ALA A 139 4.17 14.22 11.09
N ASP A 140 4.10 15.56 11.00
CA ASP A 140 3.17 16.43 11.72
C ASP A 140 1.76 15.82 11.90
N PRO A 141 1.34 15.51 13.15
CA PRO A 141 -0.03 15.12 13.45
C PRO A 141 -0.92 16.36 13.42
N PHE A 142 -1.63 16.59 12.31
CA PHE A 142 -2.62 17.65 12.23
C PHE A 142 -3.72 17.39 13.28
N MET A 143 -3.82 18.25 14.29
CA MET A 143 -4.75 18.11 15.43
C MET A 143 -6.22 17.86 15.03
N LYS A 144 -6.67 18.34 13.86
CA LYS A 144 -8.03 18.05 13.33
C LYS A 144 -8.17 16.61 12.84
N VAL A 145 -7.18 16.11 12.11
CA VAL A 145 -7.15 14.72 11.62
C VAL A 145 -7.04 13.75 12.80
N GLN A 146 -6.33 14.15 13.87
CA GLN A 146 -6.18 13.34 15.08
C GLN A 146 -7.54 12.97 15.71
N LYS A 147 -8.49 13.92 15.78
CA LYS A 147 -9.83 13.67 16.33
C LYS A 147 -10.67 12.76 15.42
N GLU A 148 -10.63 12.96 14.10
CA GLU A 148 -11.36 12.12 13.14
C GLU A 148 -10.85 10.67 13.11
N LEU A 149 -9.53 10.47 13.26
CA LEU A 149 -8.93 9.13 13.31
C LEU A 149 -9.33 8.34 14.55
N ASP A 150 -9.48 8.99 15.70
CA ASP A 150 -9.89 8.34 16.95
C ASP A 150 -11.36 7.88 16.91
N GLU A 151 -12.21 8.59 16.17
CA GLU A 151 -13.63 8.23 15.97
C GLU A 151 -13.82 7.22 14.81
N THR A 152 -12.82 7.05 13.94
CA THR A 152 -12.96 6.13 12.79
C THR A 152 -12.65 4.68 13.18
N LYS A 153 -13.61 3.79 12.92
CA LYS A 153 -13.39 2.35 12.94
C LYS A 153 -12.39 1.91 11.85
N ILE A 154 -11.22 1.42 12.27
CA ILE A 154 -10.24 0.76 11.40
C ILE A 154 -10.52 -0.75 11.41
N VAL A 155 -10.67 -1.36 10.23
CA VAL A 155 -10.85 -2.81 10.13
C VAL A 155 -9.49 -3.49 10.04
N LEU A 156 -9.24 -4.40 10.98
CA LEU A 156 -8.00 -5.15 11.06
C LEU A 156 -8.12 -6.51 10.37
N HIS A 157 -7.17 -6.77 9.48
CA HIS A 157 -6.96 -8.01 8.77
C HIS A 157 -5.62 -8.59 9.21
N LYS A 158 -5.62 -9.82 9.74
CA LYS A 158 -4.39 -10.47 10.25
C LYS A 158 -3.44 -10.92 9.14
N THR A 159 -3.97 -11.17 7.95
CA THR A 159 -3.25 -11.62 6.76
C THR A 159 -3.99 -11.11 5.52
N MET A 160 -3.29 -11.05 4.39
CA MET A 160 -3.93 -10.82 3.08
C MET A 160 -5.04 -11.85 2.80
N GLU A 161 -4.85 -13.09 3.23
CA GLU A 161 -5.83 -14.18 3.03
C GLU A 161 -7.19 -13.86 3.67
N SER A 162 -7.23 -13.05 4.73
CA SER A 162 -8.49 -12.64 5.35
C SER A 162 -9.31 -11.67 4.51
N LEU A 163 -8.75 -11.10 3.44
CA LEU A 163 -9.47 -10.30 2.45
C LEU A 163 -9.99 -11.12 1.27
N LEU A 164 -9.60 -12.39 1.17
CA LEU A 164 -9.98 -13.27 0.07
C LEU A 164 -11.36 -13.89 0.33
N ALA A 165 -12.05 -14.25 -0.76
CA ALA A 165 -13.31 -14.96 -0.64
C ALA A 165 -13.10 -16.38 -0.08
N ARG A 166 -14.14 -16.96 0.53
CA ARG A 166 -14.08 -18.34 1.01
C ARG A 166 -13.71 -19.28 -0.16
N GLY A 167 -12.58 -19.97 -0.02
CA GLY A 167 -12.07 -20.92 -1.02
C GLY A 167 -11.03 -20.34 -1.98
N GLU A 168 -10.81 -19.03 -1.98
CA GLU A 168 -9.68 -18.41 -2.71
C GLU A 168 -8.38 -18.55 -1.89
N LYS A 169 -7.27 -18.86 -2.57
CA LYS A 169 -5.94 -18.91 -1.96
C LYS A 169 -5.03 -17.84 -2.56
N LEU A 170 -4.24 -17.20 -1.71
CA LEU A 170 -3.25 -16.21 -2.17
C LEU A 170 -2.26 -16.82 -3.17
N ASP A 171 -1.88 -18.08 -2.96
CA ASP A 171 -0.94 -18.79 -3.85
C ASP A 171 -1.48 -18.96 -5.28
N ASP A 172 -2.81 -19.14 -5.42
CA ASP A 172 -3.47 -19.27 -6.71
C ASP A 172 -3.51 -17.90 -7.41
N LEU A 173 -3.83 -16.84 -6.67
CA LEU A 173 -3.80 -15.46 -7.19
C LEU A 173 -2.40 -15.05 -7.65
N VAL A 174 -1.36 -15.38 -6.87
CA VAL A 174 0.04 -15.12 -7.25
C VAL A 174 0.42 -15.91 -8.49
N THR A 175 0.00 -17.17 -8.60
CA THR A 175 0.33 -18.03 -9.75
C THR A 175 -0.36 -17.55 -11.02
N GLN A 176 -1.63 -17.13 -10.92
CA GLN A 176 -2.45 -16.66 -12.05
C GLN A 176 -2.18 -15.20 -12.42
N SER A 177 -1.55 -14.39 -11.56
CA SER A 177 -1.34 -12.97 -11.85
C SER A 177 -0.37 -12.74 -13.01
N ASP A 178 -0.81 -11.98 -14.01
CA ASP A 178 0.06 -11.46 -15.08
C ASP A 178 0.90 -10.26 -14.65
N ALA A 179 0.60 -9.68 -13.48
CA ALA A 179 1.35 -8.56 -12.92
C ALA A 179 2.67 -8.97 -12.25
N LEU A 180 2.88 -10.28 -12.04
CA LEU A 180 4.07 -10.84 -11.41
C LEU A 180 4.89 -11.61 -12.44
N SER A 181 6.17 -11.27 -12.56
CA SER A 181 7.12 -12.02 -13.37
C SER A 181 7.36 -13.42 -12.79
N SER A 182 7.87 -14.34 -13.62
CA SER A 182 8.26 -15.68 -13.18
C SER A 182 9.27 -15.66 -12.03
N ALA A 183 10.19 -14.68 -12.05
CA ALA A 183 11.16 -14.46 -10.99
C ALA A 183 10.47 -14.08 -9.66
N SER A 184 9.50 -13.18 -9.70
CA SER A 184 8.70 -12.79 -8.52
C SER A 184 7.88 -13.95 -8.00
N LYS A 185 7.18 -14.68 -8.86
CA LYS A 185 6.41 -15.88 -8.44
C LYS A 185 7.32 -16.91 -7.75
N ALA A 186 8.53 -17.13 -8.27
CA ALA A 186 9.52 -18.02 -7.66
C ALA A 186 10.04 -17.46 -6.32
N PHE A 187 10.30 -16.16 -6.24
CA PHE A 187 10.74 -15.47 -5.02
C PHE A 187 9.73 -15.66 -3.88
N TYR A 188 8.44 -15.42 -4.13
CA TYR A 188 7.39 -15.62 -3.13
C TYR A 188 7.28 -17.07 -2.66
N LYS A 189 7.30 -18.04 -3.59
CA LYS A 189 7.27 -19.46 -3.22
C LYS A 189 8.47 -19.85 -2.37
N THR A 190 9.65 -19.29 -2.64
CA THR A 190 10.87 -19.55 -1.87
C THR A 190 10.80 -18.91 -0.50
N ALA A 191 10.43 -17.64 -0.41
CA ALA A 191 10.29 -16.91 0.85
C ALA A 191 9.30 -17.58 1.80
N LYS A 192 8.14 -18.02 1.29
CA LYS A 192 7.13 -18.75 2.07
C LYS A 192 7.68 -20.06 2.63
N LYS A 193 8.42 -20.83 1.82
CA LYS A 193 9.07 -22.07 2.26
C LYS A 193 10.14 -21.84 3.33
N THR A 194 10.98 -20.82 3.14
CA THR A 194 12.04 -20.49 4.11
C THR A 194 11.46 -20.08 5.45
N ASN A 195 10.39 -19.27 5.47
CA ASN A 195 9.72 -18.86 6.71
C ASN A 195 8.94 -20.01 7.39
N SER A 196 8.55 -21.05 6.65
CA SER A 196 7.87 -22.21 7.22
C SER A 196 8.79 -23.21 7.94
N CYS A 197 10.11 -23.13 7.74
CA CYS A 197 11.08 -24.08 8.31
C CYS A 197 11.67 -23.69 9.68
N CYS A 198 11.14 -22.65 10.33
CA CYS A 198 11.59 -22.20 11.66
C CYS A 198 10.43 -22.10 12.67
N GLY A 199 9.44 -22.99 12.57
CA GLY A 199 8.48 -23.25 13.64
C GLY A 199 8.90 -24.48 14.44
N TYR A 200 9.64 -24.25 15.53
CA TYR A 200 9.75 -25.18 16.66
C TYR A 200 9.13 -24.52 17.89
#